data_AF-H9M8T5-F1
#
_entry.id   AF-H9M8T5-F1
#
_cell.length_a   1.000
_cell.length_b   1.000
_cell.length_c   1.000
_cell.angle_alpha   90.00
_cell.angle_beta   90.00
_cell.angle_gamma   90.00
#
_symmetry.space_group_name_H-M   'P 1'
#
loop_
_entity.id
_entity.type
_entity.pdbx_description
1 polymer ?
#
loop_
_entity_poly.entity_id
_entity_poly.type
_entity_poly.pdbx_seq_one_letter_code
_entity_poly.pdbx_strand_id
1 'polypeptide(L)'
;EKTGFNTSWHGDNAEEKVYGLVQCREDASPQECSSCAQEASITLQQLCENDIGGRVWFDVCFLRYDNFSFFSVLDAHVFSILRNSQTVKDNPAGFQNDVMDLLRPLTDENSDLVSKGLAVQNAASSFSGTRRVFGLVE
;
A
#
# COMPACT_ATOMS: atom_id res chain seq x y z
N GLU A 1 -5.51 -19.13 -10.24
CA GLU A 1 -4.32 -18.40 -9.78
C GLU A 1 -4.61 -17.83 -8.41
N LYS A 2 -3.72 -17.96 -7.44
CA LYS A 2 -3.90 -17.33 -6.12
C LYS A 2 -3.26 -15.96 -6.20
N THR A 3 -4.08 -14.94 -6.35
CA THR A 3 -3.68 -13.53 -6.37
C THR A 3 -3.29 -13.11 -4.94
N GLY A 4 -2.32 -12.20 -4.79
CA GLY A 4 -1.98 -11.56 -3.52
C GLY A 4 -3.14 -10.73 -2.92
N PHE A 5 -4.23 -10.59 -3.66
CA PHE A 5 -5.45 -9.91 -3.26
C PHE A 5 -6.59 -10.92 -2.99
N ASN A 6 -7.33 -10.71 -1.89
CA ASN A 6 -8.56 -11.45 -1.59
C ASN A 6 -9.53 -10.60 -0.76
N THR A 7 -10.84 -10.79 -1.00
CA THR A 7 -11.92 -10.21 -0.19
C THR A 7 -12.77 -11.34 0.40
N SER A 8 -13.19 -11.19 1.66
CA SER A 8 -14.10 -12.11 2.34
C SER A 8 -15.10 -11.36 3.21
N TRP A 9 -16.18 -12.02 3.60
CA TRP A 9 -17.13 -11.49 4.57
C TRP A 9 -17.68 -12.62 5.43
N HIS A 10 -18.18 -12.26 6.61
CA HIS A 10 -18.85 -13.17 7.54
C HIS A 10 -20.07 -12.48 8.15
N GLY A 11 -21.10 -13.24 8.56
CA GLY A 11 -22.35 -12.74 9.14
C GLY A 11 -23.56 -12.89 8.21
N ASP A 12 -24.71 -13.22 8.80
CA ASP A 12 -25.94 -13.58 8.07
C ASP A 12 -26.84 -12.36 7.79
N ASN A 13 -26.81 -11.35 8.66
CA ASN A 13 -27.61 -10.13 8.53
C ASN A 13 -26.72 -8.87 8.47
N ALA A 14 -27.32 -7.71 8.22
CA ALA A 14 -26.56 -6.46 8.03
C ALA A 14 -25.86 -5.95 9.30
N GLU A 15 -26.35 -6.31 10.48
CA GLU A 15 -25.79 -5.87 11.77
C GLU A 15 -24.60 -6.74 12.21
N GLU A 16 -24.57 -8.00 11.76
CA GLU A 16 -23.51 -8.97 12.05
C GLU A 16 -22.43 -9.03 10.96
N LYS A 17 -22.68 -8.38 9.81
CA LYS A 17 -21.77 -8.51 8.67
C LYS A 17 -20.46 -7.78 8.90
N VAL A 18 -19.38 -8.53 8.75
CA VAL A 18 -18.00 -8.02 8.74
C VAL A 18 -17.40 -8.33 7.38
N TYR A 19 -16.77 -7.33 6.79
CA TYR A 19 -16.10 -7.38 5.50
C TYR A 19 -14.61 -7.27 5.71
N GLY A 20 -13.83 -8.10 5.02
CA GLY A 20 -12.38 -8.12 5.11
C GLY A 20 -11.72 -8.18 3.75
N LEU A 21 -10.56 -7.56 3.61
CA LEU A 21 -9.66 -7.81 2.48
C LEU A 21 -8.22 -7.87 2.93
N VAL A 22 -7.43 -8.59 2.13
CA VAL A 22 -5.98 -8.59 2.17
C VAL A 22 -5.44 -8.25 0.79
N GLN A 23 -4.37 -7.47 0.75
CA GLN A 23 -3.60 -7.15 -0.43
C GLN A 23 -2.13 -7.33 -0.11
N CYS A 24 -1.45 -8.24 -0.80
CA CYS A 24 -0.01 -8.37 -0.76
C CYS A 24 0.61 -7.56 -1.89
N ARG A 25 1.83 -7.08 -1.66
CA ARG A 25 2.71 -6.55 -2.69
C ARG A 25 2.90 -7.60 -3.77
N GLU A 26 2.80 -7.18 -5.03
CA GLU A 26 2.76 -8.14 -6.15
C GLU A 26 4.09 -8.85 -6.39
N ASP A 27 5.22 -8.23 -6.02
CA ASP A 27 6.55 -8.84 -6.15
C ASP A 27 6.86 -9.88 -5.05
N ALA A 28 5.97 -10.05 -4.08
CA ALA A 28 6.16 -10.98 -2.97
C ALA A 28 5.88 -12.43 -3.40
N SER A 29 6.68 -13.37 -2.88
CA SER A 29 6.40 -14.79 -3.06
C SER A 29 5.08 -15.19 -2.37
N PRO A 30 4.43 -16.28 -2.81
CA PRO A 30 3.23 -16.79 -2.14
C PRO A 30 3.44 -17.08 -0.64
N GLN A 31 4.64 -17.48 -0.26
CA GLN A 31 5.03 -17.77 1.11
C GLN A 31 5.12 -16.48 1.93
N GLU A 32 5.82 -15.46 1.44
CA GLU A 32 5.91 -14.15 2.10
C GLU A 32 4.54 -13.51 2.27
N CYS A 33 3.71 -13.55 1.23
CA CYS A 33 2.34 -13.06 1.29
C CYS A 33 1.50 -13.81 2.35
N SER A 34 1.55 -15.15 2.35
CA SER A 34 0.81 -15.95 3.34
C SER A 34 1.27 -15.68 4.78
N SER A 35 2.58 -15.58 5.02
CA SER A 35 3.12 -15.30 6.34
C SER A 35 2.74 -13.90 6.81
N CYS A 36 2.84 -12.90 5.93
CA CYS A 36 2.44 -11.52 6.24
C CYS A 36 0.95 -11.43 6.59
N ALA A 37 0.08 -12.05 5.78
CA ALA A 37 -1.36 -12.01 6.00
C ALA A 37 -1.76 -12.64 7.35
N GLN A 38 -1.10 -13.73 7.76
CA GLN A 38 -1.31 -14.36 9.05
C GLN A 38 -0.90 -13.45 10.20
N GLU A 39 0.29 -12.85 10.12
CA GLU A 39 0.79 -11.93 11.15
C GLU A 39 -0.08 -10.68 11.26
N ALA A 40 -0.51 -10.10 10.13
CA ALA A 40 -1.41 -8.97 10.09
C ALA A 40 -2.77 -9.29 10.75
N SER A 41 -3.31 -10.48 10.50
CA SER A 41 -4.54 -10.95 11.15
C SER A 41 -4.38 -11.07 12.66
N ILE A 42 -3.28 -11.67 13.15
CA ILE A 42 -3.00 -11.80 14.58
C ILE A 42 -2.86 -10.41 15.22
N THR A 43 -2.12 -9.51 14.57
CA THR A 43 -1.90 -8.14 15.05
C THR A 43 -3.22 -7.39 15.21
N LEU A 44 -4.12 -7.45 14.23
CA LEU A 44 -5.42 -6.78 14.32
C LEU A 44 -6.31 -7.42 15.40
N GLN A 45 -6.30 -8.74 15.55
CA GLN A 45 -7.06 -9.39 16.64
C GLN A 45 -6.58 -8.94 18.03
N GLN A 46 -5.28 -8.73 18.21
CA GLN A 46 -4.70 -8.32 19.50
C GLN A 46 -4.86 -6.82 19.78
N LEU A 47 -4.75 -5.96 18.76
CA LEU A 47 -4.77 -4.51 18.95
C LEU A 47 -6.17 -3.90 18.80
N CYS A 48 -7.10 -4.61 18.13
CA CYS A 48 -8.43 -4.13 17.80
C CYS A 48 -9.53 -5.07 18.34
N GLU A 49 -9.35 -5.65 19.54
CA GLU A 49 -10.21 -6.71 20.11
C GLU A 49 -11.71 -6.41 20.09
N ASN A 50 -12.11 -5.14 20.27
CA ASN A 50 -13.51 -4.72 20.34
C ASN A 50 -13.85 -3.63 19.32
N ASP A 51 -12.97 -3.39 18.34
CA ASP A 51 -13.17 -2.34 17.36
C ASP A 51 -13.98 -2.87 16.17
N ILE A 52 -14.94 -2.05 15.73
CA ILE A 52 -15.83 -2.34 14.59
C ILE A 52 -15.06 -2.54 13.28
N GLY A 53 -13.89 -1.91 13.16
CA GLY A 53 -13.03 -1.99 12.01
C GLY A 53 -11.57 -1.78 12.40
N GLY A 54 -10.68 -2.31 11.57
CA GLY A 54 -9.25 -2.23 11.79
C GLY A 54 -8.51 -2.35 10.46
N ARG A 55 -7.34 -1.69 10.38
CA ARG A 55 -6.49 -1.72 9.20
C ARG A 55 -5.02 -1.68 9.60
N VAL A 56 -4.19 -2.51 8.97
CA VAL A 56 -2.76 -2.59 9.25
C VAL A 56 -1.98 -2.73 7.94
N TRP A 57 -0.84 -2.04 7.88
CA TRP A 57 0.12 -2.11 6.79
C TRP A 57 1.43 -2.71 7.31
N PHE A 58 1.84 -3.79 6.69
CA PHE A 58 3.19 -4.36 6.75
C PHE A 58 3.89 -4.05 5.42
N ASP A 59 5.21 -4.24 5.38
CA ASP A 59 5.99 -4.00 4.15
C ASP A 59 5.54 -4.87 2.96
N VAL A 60 4.99 -6.04 3.24
CA VAL A 60 4.57 -7.04 2.23
C VAL A 60 3.06 -7.09 2.04
N CYS A 61 2.26 -6.64 3.00
CA CYS A 61 0.81 -6.78 2.92
C CYS A 61 0.03 -5.74 3.72
N PHE A 62 -1.17 -5.47 3.23
CA PHE A 62 -2.20 -4.69 3.86
C PHE A 62 -3.38 -5.58 4.21
N LEU A 63 -3.96 -5.41 5.41
CA LEU A 63 -5.19 -6.08 5.82
C LEU A 63 -6.15 -5.08 6.43
N ARG A 64 -7.43 -5.15 6.04
CA ARG A 64 -8.51 -4.31 6.57
C ARG A 64 -9.76 -5.13 6.84
N TYR A 65 -10.45 -4.84 7.93
CA TYR A 65 -11.83 -5.24 8.15
C TYR A 65 -12.72 -4.08 8.60
N ASP A 66 -14.02 -4.19 8.36
CA ASP A 66 -15.03 -3.19 8.73
C ASP A 66 -16.43 -3.82 8.78
N ASN A 67 -17.41 -3.16 9.43
CA ASN A 67 -18.81 -3.62 9.47
C ASN A 67 -19.66 -3.16 8.28
N PHE A 68 -19.04 -2.53 7.29
CA PHE A 68 -19.68 -2.14 6.05
C PHE A 68 -18.83 -2.58 4.85
N SER A 69 -19.47 -2.80 3.72
CA SER A 69 -18.74 -3.13 2.49
C SER A 69 -17.98 -1.91 1.98
N PHE A 70 -16.65 -1.99 1.98
CA PHE A 70 -15.75 -0.99 1.41
C PHE A 70 -15.11 -1.46 0.08
N PHE A 71 -15.48 -2.65 -0.41
CA PHE A 71 -14.93 -3.20 -1.64
C PHE A 71 -15.30 -2.33 -2.85
N SER A 72 -14.31 -2.06 -3.71
CA SER A 72 -14.47 -1.28 -4.94
C SER A 72 -15.03 0.14 -4.74
N VAL A 73 -14.93 0.68 -3.52
CA VAL A 73 -15.29 2.08 -3.23
C VAL A 73 -14.01 2.90 -3.16
N LEU A 74 -13.93 3.95 -3.97
CA LEU A 74 -12.81 4.89 -3.92
C LEU A 74 -12.85 5.66 -2.59
N ASP A 75 -11.81 5.50 -1.79
CA ASP A 75 -11.54 6.31 -0.61
C ASP A 75 -10.22 7.07 -0.81
N ALA A 76 -10.32 8.35 -1.16
CA ALA A 76 -9.16 9.21 -1.40
C ALA A 76 -8.63 9.88 -0.10
N HIS A 77 -9.09 9.44 1.07
CA HIS A 77 -8.65 9.98 2.34
C HIS A 77 -7.19 9.60 2.63
N VAL A 78 -6.36 10.60 2.96
CA VAL A 78 -4.97 10.38 3.38
C VAL A 78 -4.93 9.83 4.81
N PHE A 79 -4.66 8.54 4.96
CA PHE A 79 -4.63 7.92 6.29
C PHE A 79 -3.38 8.27 7.10
N SER A 80 -2.19 8.18 6.50
CA SER A 80 -0.92 8.44 7.18
C SER A 80 0.14 8.89 6.19
N ILE A 81 1.00 9.83 6.61
CA ILE A 81 2.15 10.27 5.83
C ILE A 81 3.41 10.04 6.66
N LEU A 82 4.26 9.11 6.22
CA LEU A 82 5.58 8.91 6.78
C LEU A 82 6.56 9.81 6.05
N ARG A 83 7.28 10.65 6.81
CA ARG A 83 8.22 11.64 6.25
C ARG A 83 9.61 11.38 6.78
N ASN A 84 10.60 11.47 5.90
CA ASN A 84 11.99 11.60 6.35
C ASN A 84 12.15 12.97 7.03
N SER A 85 12.71 13.00 8.24
CA SER A 85 12.97 14.23 8.99
C SER A 85 14.18 15.02 8.45
N GLN A 86 14.99 14.40 7.59
CA GLN A 86 16.13 15.03 6.93
C GLN A 86 15.69 15.82 5.69
N THR A 87 16.32 16.98 5.49
CA THR A 87 16.09 17.83 4.31
C THR A 87 17.29 17.80 3.37
N VAL A 88 17.04 17.82 2.07
CA VAL A 88 18.10 17.96 1.05
C VAL A 88 18.72 19.36 1.17
N LYS A 89 20.02 19.40 1.51
CA LYS A 89 20.77 20.66 1.65
C LYS A 89 21.27 21.20 0.31
N ASP A 90 21.71 20.29 -0.56
CA ASP A 90 22.29 20.64 -1.86
C ASP A 90 21.19 20.64 -2.93
N ASN A 91 20.92 21.82 -3.51
CA ASN A 91 19.92 22.02 -4.57
C ASN A 91 18.54 21.39 -4.30
N PRO A 92 17.80 21.85 -3.27
CA PRO A 92 16.50 21.31 -2.92
C PRO A 92 15.45 21.43 -4.04
N ALA A 93 15.53 22.47 -4.86
CA ALA A 93 14.64 22.65 -6.02
C ALA A 93 14.90 21.58 -7.10
N GLY A 94 16.16 21.26 -7.39
CA GLY A 94 16.50 20.18 -8.33
C GLY A 94 16.00 18.83 -7.85
N PHE A 95 16.21 18.49 -6.58
CA PHE A 95 15.65 17.26 -6.01
C PHE A 95 14.12 17.23 -6.09
N GLN A 96 13.44 18.34 -5.81
CA GLN A 96 11.98 18.40 -5.94
C GLN A 96 11.53 18.16 -7.38
N ASN A 97 12.24 18.69 -8.38
CA ASN A 97 11.94 18.39 -9.78
C ASN A 97 12.13 16.91 -10.10
N ASP A 98 13.25 16.31 -9.66
CA ASP A 98 13.50 14.87 -9.85
C ASP A 98 12.40 14.00 -9.20
N VAL A 99 11.85 14.43 -8.05
CA VAL A 99 10.70 13.77 -7.41
C VAL A 99 9.44 13.89 -8.28
N MET A 100 9.13 15.07 -8.82
CA MET A 100 7.96 15.25 -9.68
C MET A 100 8.07 14.42 -10.98
N ASP A 101 9.28 14.37 -11.55
CA ASP A 101 9.58 13.60 -12.76
C ASP A 101 9.49 12.09 -12.50
N LEU A 102 9.73 11.64 -11.27
CA LEU A 102 9.56 10.25 -10.85
C LEU A 102 8.09 9.89 -10.60
N LEU A 103 7.35 10.74 -9.87
CA LEU A 103 6.02 10.38 -9.36
C LEU A 103 4.99 10.21 -10.49
N ARG A 104 5.06 11.02 -11.54
CA ARG A 104 4.07 10.96 -12.63
C ARG A 104 4.12 9.65 -13.43
N PRO A 105 5.27 9.21 -13.97
CA PRO A 105 5.36 7.91 -14.64
C PRO A 105 4.99 6.76 -13.71
N LEU A 106 5.38 6.84 -12.44
CA LEU A 106 5.08 5.83 -11.43
C LEU A 106 3.56 5.63 -11.25
N THR A 107 2.79 6.72 -11.18
CA THR A 107 1.33 6.65 -11.09
C THR A 107 0.66 6.18 -12.38
N ASP A 108 1.20 6.56 -13.53
CA ASP A 108 0.66 6.18 -14.84
C ASP A 108 0.81 4.66 -15.05
N GLU A 109 1.96 4.08 -14.68
CA GLU A 109 2.21 2.64 -14.81
C GLU A 109 1.41 1.78 -13.84
N ASN A 110 1.23 2.22 -12.60
CA ASN A 110 0.41 1.51 -11.61
C ASN A 110 -1.05 1.36 -12.04
N SER A 111 -1.52 2.33 -12.82
CA SER A 111 -2.89 2.33 -13.34
C SER A 111 -3.07 1.42 -14.56
N ASP A 112 -1.99 0.85 -15.10
CA ASP A 112 -2.04 -0.10 -16.23
C ASP A 112 -2.53 -1.48 -15.76
N LEU A 113 -3.40 -2.10 -16.54
CA LEU A 113 -3.88 -3.46 -16.30
C LEU A 113 -2.76 -4.51 -16.34
N VAL A 114 -1.64 -4.20 -17.00
CA VAL A 114 -0.47 -5.08 -17.08
C VAL A 114 0.31 -5.11 -15.77
N SER A 115 0.41 -3.98 -15.09
CA SER A 115 1.18 -3.84 -13.85
C SER A 115 0.43 -4.36 -12.63
N LYS A 116 -0.86 -4.74 -12.79
CA LYS A 116 -1.78 -5.26 -11.76
C LYS A 116 -1.72 -4.50 -10.43
N GLY A 117 -1.47 -3.20 -10.51
CA GLY A 117 -1.41 -2.33 -9.35
C GLY A 117 -0.05 -2.30 -8.65
N LEU A 118 1.07 -2.74 -9.25
CA LEU A 118 2.42 -2.49 -8.72
C LEU A 118 3.30 -1.78 -9.75
N ALA A 119 3.90 -0.65 -9.38
CA ALA A 119 4.92 -0.01 -10.21
C ALA A 119 6.15 0.39 -9.38
N VAL A 120 7.33 0.22 -9.99
CA VAL A 120 8.63 0.59 -9.42
C VAL A 120 9.38 1.44 -10.42
N GLN A 121 9.78 2.64 -10.01
CA GLN A 121 10.48 3.57 -10.89
C GLN A 121 11.72 4.18 -10.24
N ASN A 122 12.63 4.66 -11.09
CA ASN A 122 13.73 5.51 -10.65
C ASN A 122 14.02 6.64 -11.63
N ALA A 123 14.40 7.80 -11.08
CA ALA A 123 14.83 8.96 -11.85
C ALA A 123 16.31 9.25 -11.54
N ALA A 124 17.10 9.49 -12.60
CA ALA A 124 18.48 9.92 -12.46
C ALA A 124 18.49 11.33 -11.88
N SER A 125 19.25 11.56 -10.80
CA SER A 125 19.23 12.87 -10.16
C SER A 125 20.06 13.89 -10.93
N SER A 126 19.49 15.08 -11.12
CA SER A 126 20.14 16.19 -11.82
C SER A 126 21.13 16.97 -10.94
N PHE A 127 21.07 16.79 -9.62
CA PHE A 127 21.78 17.64 -8.64
C PHE A 127 22.99 16.98 -7.95
N SER A 128 23.17 15.67 -8.06
CA SER A 128 24.31 14.96 -7.50
C SER A 128 24.64 13.83 -8.45
N GLY A 129 25.69 13.97 -9.25
CA GLY A 129 26.00 13.21 -10.48
C GLY A 129 26.06 11.68 -10.41
N THR A 130 25.58 11.05 -9.34
CA THR A 130 25.39 9.60 -9.18
C THR A 130 24.16 9.20 -8.34
N ARG A 131 23.40 10.14 -7.75
CA ARG A 131 22.21 9.80 -6.94
C ARG A 131 21.01 9.50 -7.84
N ARG A 132 20.09 8.69 -7.33
CA ARG A 132 18.81 8.35 -7.95
C ARG A 132 17.70 8.53 -6.94
N VAL A 133 16.53 8.93 -7.41
CA VAL A 133 15.29 8.89 -6.64
C VAL A 133 14.56 7.61 -7.01
N PHE A 134 14.10 6.84 -6.03
CA PHE A 134 13.37 5.59 -6.23
C PHE A 134 11.96 5.75 -5.67
N GLY A 135 10.99 5.12 -6.35
CA GLY A 135 9.59 5.15 -5.95
C GLY A 135 8.93 3.81 -6.18
N LEU A 136 7.97 3.51 -5.32
CA LEU A 136 7.12 2.32 -5.31
C LEU A 136 5.69 2.80 -5.11
N VAL A 137 4.76 2.20 -5.86
CA VAL A 137 3.32 2.37 -5.65
C VAL A 137 2.64 1.02 -5.86
N GLU A 138 1.65 0.76 -5.01
CA GLU A 138 0.84 -0.46 -4.91
C GLU A 138 -0.66 -0.13 -4.89
#